data_AF-A0A2N6K1G9-F1
#
_entry.id   AF-A0A2N6K1G9-F1
#
_cell.length_a   1.000
_cell.length_b   1.000
_cell.length_c   1.000
_cell.angle_alpha   90.00
_cell.angle_beta   90.00
_cell.angle_gamma   90.00
#
_symmetry.space_group_name_H-M   'P 1'
#
loop_
_entity.id
_entity.type
_entity.pdbx_description
1 polymer ?
#
loop_
_entity_poly.entity_id
_entity_poly.type
_entity_poly.pdbx_seq_one_letter_code
_entity_poly.pdbx_strand_id
1 'polypeptide(L)'
;MDCDRQVSPKENHSVLEIAHSYLLNSVAVKANEIDSNPDTLMQALQGLRDLGLLALRVPHNWGGKEVSEETFSDFQELVARYSGALAFLQTQHQSAAAMLAASSNSVLKQEYLPRIGKGELLVGVGFSQLRRGGEPLTLAKLVPGGYQLDGVVPWVTGWGMFDDFIVAATLPDGRAVFGVVPFQDTYQNSTSKITFTSPTELAAMTSTNTVTANLNSYFLPQERVVSIKPVGWIHENDKNNVLRATFLATGCAFAGLDIIESALKTKSLPAIANALTAFQQELNHCRTAIRRLQKNTHAQLLEKLQLRSWAIDLATRIAHAAVTVSSGAANYLHHPAQRVYREALVFTVTGQTSAVMEATLERLSRRWGSDECVDAPSSASRRVECEEWGGQRGENSFLCSPSKTITYSRVIHLSHVIDTNIPQWQGDPAVEFETVAEIEKDGYYLRRFCLGEHSATHVNAPKSFYNSGAGIDQYPAKSLIIPAVVINIQQQVAINPDYSLTVADILVWEKQHGEISPGNLVLLYTGWQEKWCDRTAFMNQDAQGNMHFPGFGSDATEFLLNERQIAGVGIDTHGVDSGQDTNFTTNNLVLAKPRIVLENLTNLDQLPPKGTTLVIGILRLRDGSGSPAGVMALI
;
A
#
# COMPACT_ATOMS: atom_id res chain seq x y z
N MET A 1 14.68 -1.35 65.95
CA MET A 1 14.01 -0.10 65.52
C MET A 1 14.49 0.17 64.11
N ASP A 2 13.89 -0.54 63.16
CA ASP A 2 14.01 -0.25 61.73
C ASP A 2 13.08 0.93 61.44
N CYS A 3 13.61 1.98 60.81
CA CYS A 3 12.81 3.06 60.25
C CYS A 3 12.86 2.95 58.72
N ASP A 4 11.68 2.70 58.18
CA ASP A 4 11.33 2.61 56.77
C ASP A 4 11.93 3.74 55.92
N ARG A 5 12.75 3.34 54.93
CA ARG A 5 12.87 4.11 53.69
C ARG A 5 11.65 3.80 52.83
N GLN A 6 10.60 4.60 52.96
CA GLN A 6 9.62 4.76 51.88
C GLN A 6 10.34 5.40 50.68
N VAL A 7 10.85 4.56 49.79
CA VAL A 7 11.11 4.95 48.41
C VAL A 7 9.76 4.96 47.73
N SER A 8 9.20 6.16 47.56
CA SER A 8 8.09 6.36 46.62
C SER A 8 8.51 5.86 45.24
N PRO A 9 7.69 5.06 44.53
CA PRO A 9 8.02 4.67 43.18
C PRO A 9 7.92 5.93 42.33
N LYS A 10 9.06 6.47 41.87
CA LYS A 10 9.05 7.41 40.74
C LYS A 10 8.48 6.62 39.57
N GLU A 11 7.23 6.89 39.22
CA GLU A 11 6.62 6.41 37.99
C GLU A 11 7.52 6.89 36.83
N ASN A 12 8.36 5.99 36.31
CA ASN A 12 9.18 6.22 35.14
C ASN A 12 8.24 6.25 33.92
N HIS A 13 7.56 7.37 33.73
CA HIS A 13 6.77 7.62 32.53
C HIS A 13 7.70 7.66 31.32
N SER A 14 7.32 6.95 30.28
CA SER A 14 7.97 7.00 28.98
C SER A 14 7.89 8.40 28.37
N VAL A 15 8.84 8.73 27.48
CA VAL A 15 8.86 9.98 26.70
C VAL A 15 7.52 10.22 25.99
N LEU A 16 6.88 9.16 25.49
CA LEU A 16 5.60 9.25 24.78
C LEU A 16 4.42 9.54 25.72
N GLU A 17 4.40 9.01 26.94
CA GLU A 17 3.35 9.31 27.93
C GLU A 17 3.42 10.76 28.39
N ILE A 18 4.64 11.27 28.65
CA ILE A 18 4.88 12.67 29.01
C ILE A 18 4.41 13.59 27.86
N ALA A 19 4.81 13.26 26.62
CA ALA A 19 4.40 14.00 25.43
C ALA A 19 2.87 13.97 25.27
N HIS A 20 2.24 12.79 25.36
CA HIS A 20 0.80 12.63 25.18
C HIS A 20 0.01 13.46 26.19
N SER A 21 0.40 13.41 27.47
CA SER A 21 -0.25 14.20 28.52
C SER A 21 -0.15 15.70 28.24
N TYR A 22 1.03 16.20 27.87
CA TYR A 22 1.20 17.61 27.54
C TYR A 22 0.40 18.02 26.29
N LEU A 23 0.47 17.21 25.24
CA LEU A 23 -0.20 17.49 23.98
C LEU A 23 -1.71 17.52 24.15
N LEU A 24 -2.28 16.56 24.87
CA LEU A 24 -3.71 16.48 25.14
C LEU A 24 -4.19 17.66 26.00
N ASN A 25 -3.47 17.97 27.08
CA ASN A 25 -3.95 18.92 28.09
C ASN A 25 -3.60 20.38 27.78
N SER A 26 -2.53 20.65 27.01
CA SER A 26 -2.03 22.01 26.76
C SER A 26 -2.05 22.41 25.29
N VAL A 27 -1.76 21.48 24.37
CA VAL A 27 -1.66 21.79 22.93
C VAL A 27 -3.02 21.67 22.24
N ALA A 28 -3.75 20.57 22.48
CA ALA A 28 -5.03 20.29 21.83
C ALA A 28 -6.05 21.43 22.00
N VAL A 29 -6.10 22.01 23.21
CA VAL A 29 -7.00 23.12 23.58
C VAL A 29 -6.73 24.40 22.78
N LYS A 30 -5.48 24.60 22.34
CA LYS A 30 -5.04 25.80 21.61
C LYS A 30 -4.63 25.50 20.16
N ALA A 31 -4.89 24.31 19.65
CA ALA A 31 -4.31 23.84 18.39
C ALA A 31 -4.63 24.73 17.17
N ASN A 32 -5.82 25.34 17.10
CA ASN A 32 -6.15 26.31 16.05
C ASN A 32 -5.35 27.61 16.16
N GLU A 33 -5.19 28.11 17.38
CA GLU A 33 -4.40 29.32 17.63
C GLU A 33 -2.92 29.07 17.33
N ILE A 34 -2.41 27.89 17.69
CA ILE A 34 -1.03 27.46 17.39
C ILE A 34 -0.74 27.45 15.89
N ASP A 35 -1.71 27.17 15.01
CA ASP A 35 -1.51 27.17 13.55
C ASP A 35 -1.36 28.59 12.96
N SER A 36 -1.94 29.60 13.59
CA SER A 36 -1.98 30.97 13.08
C SER A 36 -1.18 32.00 13.88
N ASN A 37 -0.89 31.73 15.16
CA ASN A 37 -0.20 32.65 16.07
C ASN A 37 1.21 32.15 16.43
N PRO A 38 2.28 32.84 15.98
CA PRO A 38 3.66 32.50 16.32
C PRO A 38 3.96 32.45 17.82
N ASP A 39 3.39 33.35 18.63
CA ASP A 39 3.65 33.40 20.08
C ASP A 39 3.06 32.17 20.79
N THR A 40 1.86 31.77 20.38
CA THR A 40 1.18 30.60 20.94
C THR A 40 1.88 29.31 20.50
N LEU A 41 2.39 29.24 19.27
CA LEU A 41 3.28 28.17 18.84
C LEU A 41 4.58 28.12 19.66
N MET A 42 5.19 29.27 19.94
CA MET A 42 6.40 29.34 20.75
C MET A 42 6.15 28.89 22.19
N GLN A 43 5.01 29.22 22.79
CA GLN A 43 4.59 28.70 24.10
C GLN A 43 4.41 27.17 24.09
N ALA A 44 3.88 26.62 23.00
CA ALA A 44 3.72 25.17 22.85
C ALA A 44 5.08 24.47 22.70
N LEU A 45 5.99 25.06 21.92
CA LEU A 45 7.38 24.59 21.80
C LEU A 45 8.12 24.68 23.14
N GLN A 46 7.87 25.75 23.91
CA GLN A 46 8.41 25.96 25.24
C GLN A 46 8.02 24.84 26.21
N GLY A 47 6.77 24.38 26.18
CA GLY A 47 6.37 23.26 27.03
C GLY A 47 7.06 21.95 26.64
N LEU A 48 7.28 21.69 25.34
CA LEU A 48 8.12 20.56 24.91
C LEU A 48 9.56 20.72 25.42
N ARG A 49 10.11 21.94 25.41
CA ARG A 49 11.42 22.24 25.96
C ARG A 49 11.51 21.90 27.45
N ASP A 50 10.55 22.39 28.24
CA ASP A 50 10.58 22.25 29.71
C ASP A 50 10.43 20.79 30.15
N LEU A 51 9.81 19.96 29.31
CA LEU A 51 9.69 18.51 29.49
C LEU A 51 10.92 17.73 28.96
N GLY A 52 11.91 18.43 28.37
CA GLY A 52 13.09 17.80 27.77
C GLY A 52 12.79 16.99 26.50
N LEU A 53 11.76 17.39 25.75
CA LEU A 53 11.26 16.69 24.56
C LEU A 53 11.80 17.25 23.23
N LEU A 54 12.71 18.23 23.27
CA LEU A 54 13.34 18.82 22.09
C LEU A 54 14.74 18.28 21.77
N ALA A 55 15.32 17.47 22.67
CA ALA A 55 16.64 16.85 22.51
C ALA A 55 16.56 15.31 22.45
N LEU A 56 15.54 14.76 21.79
CA LEU A 56 15.29 13.31 21.81
C LEU A 56 16.38 12.54 21.04
N ARG A 57 16.92 13.14 19.98
CA ARG A 57 17.94 12.53 19.11
C ARG A 57 19.38 12.92 19.48
N VAL A 58 19.55 13.61 20.61
CA VAL A 58 20.86 13.98 21.15
C VAL A 58 21.33 12.88 22.11
N PRO A 59 22.61 12.46 22.04
CA PRO A 59 23.14 11.45 22.97
C PRO A 59 23.09 11.88 24.43
N HIS A 60 23.01 10.91 25.35
CA HIS A 60 22.84 11.18 26.78
C HIS A 60 23.97 12.01 27.41
N ASN A 61 25.22 11.81 26.95
CA ASN A 61 26.37 12.56 27.45
C ASN A 61 26.31 14.07 27.15
N TRP A 62 25.44 14.49 26.24
CA TRP A 62 25.16 15.89 25.92
C TRP A 62 23.86 16.42 26.55
N GLY A 63 23.21 15.63 27.42
CA GLY A 63 21.95 16.01 28.06
C GLY A 63 20.70 15.64 27.25
N GLY A 64 20.85 14.90 26.14
CA GLY A 64 19.71 14.41 25.36
C GLY A 64 19.09 13.13 25.90
N LYS A 65 18.03 12.67 25.22
CA LYS A 65 17.30 11.43 25.58
C LYS A 65 17.72 10.20 24.77
N GLU A 66 18.50 10.37 23.70
CA GLU A 66 19.02 9.28 22.85
C GLU A 66 17.97 8.21 22.51
N VAL A 67 16.75 8.64 22.15
CA VAL A 67 15.66 7.71 21.87
C VAL A 67 15.90 6.98 20.54
N SER A 68 15.32 5.79 20.40
CA SER A 68 15.36 5.06 19.14
C SER A 68 14.63 5.82 18.01
N GLU A 69 14.96 5.54 16.76
CA GLU A 69 14.23 6.08 15.61
C GLU A 69 12.75 5.66 15.61
N GLU A 70 12.42 4.49 16.20
CA GLU A 70 11.04 4.01 16.37
C GLU A 70 10.26 4.94 17.32
N THR A 71 10.82 5.22 18.50
CA THR A 71 10.25 6.13 19.50
C THR A 71 10.15 7.57 18.97
N PHE A 72 11.17 8.05 18.25
CA PHE A 72 11.12 9.37 17.63
C PHE A 72 10.00 9.47 16.58
N SER A 73 9.81 8.43 15.78
CA SER A 73 8.72 8.37 14.80
C SER A 73 7.34 8.37 15.47
N ASP A 74 7.17 7.65 16.58
CA ASP A 74 5.92 7.70 17.38
C ASP A 74 5.68 9.08 17.98
N PHE A 75 6.74 9.74 18.48
CA PHE A 75 6.65 11.12 18.97
C PHE A 75 6.23 12.08 17.87
N GLN A 76 6.79 11.98 16.67
CA GLN A 76 6.40 12.83 15.53
C GLN A 76 4.93 12.65 15.14
N GLU A 77 4.45 11.40 15.09
CA GLU A 77 3.05 11.09 14.81
C GLU A 77 2.13 11.68 15.89
N LEU A 78 2.51 11.49 17.15
CA LEU A 78 1.74 11.98 18.29
C LEU A 78 1.63 13.50 18.30
N VAL A 79 2.73 14.24 18.10
CA VAL A 79 2.69 15.71 18.04
C VAL A 79 1.82 16.17 16.85
N ALA A 80 1.96 15.53 15.68
CA ALA A 80 1.20 15.90 14.48
C ALA A 80 -0.32 15.66 14.61
N ARG A 81 -0.75 14.73 15.47
CA ARG A 81 -2.17 14.54 15.81
C ARG A 81 -2.77 15.76 16.51
N TYR A 82 -2.01 16.44 17.35
CA TYR A 82 -2.52 17.56 18.15
C TYR A 82 -2.21 18.93 17.54
N SER A 83 -1.07 19.09 16.84
CA SER A 83 -0.73 20.31 16.11
C SER A 83 0.30 20.03 15.02
N GLY A 84 -0.07 20.27 13.77
CA GLY A 84 0.83 20.12 12.64
C GLY A 84 1.94 21.17 12.62
N ALA A 85 1.62 22.42 12.97
CA ALA A 85 2.62 23.49 13.09
C ALA A 85 3.70 23.18 14.14
N LEU A 86 3.31 22.68 15.33
CA LEU A 86 4.25 22.26 16.36
C LEU A 86 5.08 21.06 15.91
N ALA A 87 4.44 20.06 15.28
CA ALA A 87 5.12 18.88 14.78
C ALA A 87 6.17 19.21 13.71
N PHE A 88 5.84 20.12 12.80
CA PHE A 88 6.74 20.58 11.75
C PHE A 88 7.92 21.35 12.34
N LEU A 89 7.66 22.33 13.20
CA LEU A 89 8.69 23.17 13.80
C LEU A 89 9.67 22.34 14.65
N GLN A 90 9.19 21.51 15.58
CA GLN A 90 10.07 20.68 16.41
C GLN A 90 10.89 19.69 15.56
N THR A 91 10.34 19.20 14.45
CA THR A 91 11.06 18.31 13.52
C THR A 91 12.24 19.01 12.87
N GLN A 92 12.13 20.30 12.55
CA GLN A 92 13.27 21.08 12.03
C GLN A 92 14.38 21.14 13.07
N HIS A 93 14.02 21.40 14.33
CA HIS A 93 14.97 21.46 15.43
C HIS A 93 15.70 20.13 15.67
N GLN A 94 14.94 19.04 15.77
CA GLN A 94 15.53 17.72 16.03
C GLN A 94 16.30 17.17 14.82
N SER A 95 16.03 17.66 13.62
CA SER A 95 16.86 17.38 12.44
C SER A 95 18.21 18.07 12.55
N ALA A 96 18.24 19.35 12.93
CA ALA A 96 19.49 20.07 13.17
C ALA A 96 20.32 19.40 14.28
N ALA A 97 19.69 19.10 15.42
CA ALA A 97 20.34 18.44 16.54
C ALA A 97 20.99 17.09 16.15
N ALA A 98 20.28 16.27 15.35
CA ALA A 98 20.83 15.02 14.84
C ALA A 98 22.01 15.22 13.87
N MET A 99 21.97 16.25 13.02
CA MET A 99 23.09 16.59 12.13
C MET A 99 24.34 17.04 12.90
N LEU A 100 24.15 17.85 13.95
CA LEU A 100 25.24 18.26 14.85
C LEU A 100 25.81 17.05 15.61
N ALA A 101 24.95 16.17 16.13
CA ALA A 101 25.37 14.95 16.83
C ALA A 101 26.20 14.01 15.94
N ALA A 102 25.81 13.88 14.66
CA ALA A 102 26.50 13.07 13.65
C ALA A 102 27.76 13.73 13.05
N SER A 103 28.04 15.00 13.38
CA SER A 103 29.22 15.71 12.88
C SER A 103 30.52 15.12 13.44
N SER A 104 31.58 15.19 12.63
CA SER A 104 32.96 14.95 13.07
C SER A 104 33.62 16.18 13.71
N ASN A 105 32.99 17.36 13.65
CA ASN A 105 33.50 18.60 14.23
C ASN A 105 33.26 18.62 15.75
N SER A 106 34.31 18.31 16.52
CA SER A 106 34.23 18.22 17.99
C SER A 106 34.00 19.57 18.67
N VAL A 107 34.55 20.67 18.13
CA VAL A 107 34.37 22.03 18.66
C VAL A 107 32.90 22.42 18.61
N LEU A 108 32.29 22.22 17.45
CA LEU A 108 30.88 22.53 17.22
C LEU A 108 29.96 21.64 18.06
N LYS A 109 30.29 20.35 18.24
CA LYS A 109 29.55 19.47 19.17
C LYS A 109 29.62 19.94 20.62
N GLN A 110 30.80 20.35 21.08
CA GLN A 110 31.01 20.86 22.43
C GLN A 110 30.28 22.18 22.69
N GLU A 111 30.18 23.06 21.68
CA GLU A 111 29.48 24.34 21.79
C GLU A 111 27.94 24.16 21.80
N TYR A 112 27.41 23.33 20.89
CA TYR A 112 25.96 23.28 20.64
C TYR A 112 25.22 22.22 21.44
N LEU A 113 25.72 20.98 21.49
CA LEU A 113 24.93 19.86 22.01
C LEU A 113 24.56 19.99 23.49
N PRO A 114 25.42 20.48 24.41
CA PRO A 114 25.01 20.71 25.80
C PRO A 114 23.86 21.71 25.92
N ARG A 115 23.89 22.78 25.12
CA ARG A 115 22.88 23.85 25.15
C ARG A 115 21.55 23.35 24.60
N ILE A 116 21.59 22.58 23.51
CA ILE A 116 20.41 21.89 22.96
C ILE A 116 19.84 20.89 23.98
N GLY A 117 20.70 20.07 24.62
CA GLY A 117 20.29 19.10 25.64
C GLY A 117 19.56 19.73 26.83
N LYS A 118 19.97 20.96 27.22
CA LYS A 118 19.31 21.75 28.27
C LYS A 118 18.12 22.58 27.77
N GLY A 119 17.88 22.63 26.45
CA GLY A 119 16.87 23.48 25.83
C GLY A 119 17.25 24.96 25.70
N GLU A 120 18.47 25.35 26.07
CA GLU A 120 18.95 26.74 26.06
C GLU A 120 19.18 27.31 24.64
N LEU A 121 19.15 26.45 23.62
CA LEU A 121 19.45 26.81 22.24
C LEU A 121 18.56 26.01 21.28
N LEU A 122 17.91 26.70 20.35
CA LEU A 122 17.13 26.09 19.28
C LEU A 122 17.78 26.37 17.94
N VAL A 123 18.02 25.31 17.16
CA VAL A 123 18.66 25.38 15.84
C VAL A 123 17.73 24.80 14.78
N GLY A 124 17.51 25.50 13.67
CA GLY A 124 16.73 25.03 12.53
C GLY A 124 17.56 24.42 11.39
N VAL A 125 16.92 24.19 10.24
CA VAL A 125 17.56 23.71 9.01
C VAL A 125 17.08 24.49 7.79
N GLY A 126 17.97 24.66 6.80
CA GLY A 126 17.69 25.37 5.55
C GLY A 126 18.55 24.87 4.39
N PHE A 127 18.16 23.75 3.79
CA PHE A 127 18.93 23.11 2.70
C PHE A 127 18.06 22.48 1.60
N SER A 128 16.78 22.85 1.52
CA SER A 128 15.84 22.30 0.53
C SER A 128 16.25 22.58 -0.92
N GLN A 129 16.96 23.71 -1.16
CA GLN A 129 17.48 24.10 -2.46
C GLN A 129 18.44 23.07 -3.08
N LEU A 130 19.10 22.23 -2.28
CA LEU A 130 19.96 21.16 -2.79
C LEU A 130 19.20 20.09 -3.58
N ARG A 131 17.88 19.98 -3.42
CA ARG A 131 17.04 19.00 -4.12
C ARG A 131 16.71 19.42 -5.56
N ARG A 132 16.96 20.68 -5.91
CA ARG A 132 16.67 21.21 -7.25
C ARG A 132 17.75 20.74 -8.22
N GLY A 133 17.33 20.32 -9.41
CA GLY A 133 18.24 20.13 -10.54
C GLY A 133 18.64 21.47 -11.17
N GLY A 134 19.72 21.45 -11.95
CA GLY A 134 20.25 22.63 -12.65
C GLY A 134 21.24 23.43 -11.81
N GLU A 135 21.36 24.72 -12.14
CA GLU A 135 22.30 25.63 -11.47
C GLU A 135 22.00 25.76 -9.97
N PRO A 136 22.98 25.58 -9.07
CA PRO A 136 22.78 25.70 -7.63
C PRO A 136 22.34 27.11 -7.21
N LEU A 137 21.31 27.20 -6.36
CA LEU A 137 20.86 28.49 -5.81
C LEU A 137 21.80 29.07 -4.76
N THR A 138 22.62 28.23 -4.12
CA THR A 138 23.55 28.64 -3.08
C THR A 138 24.89 27.98 -3.35
N LEU A 139 25.91 28.80 -3.56
CA LEU A 139 27.26 28.37 -3.88
C LEU A 139 28.17 28.60 -2.68
N ALA A 140 29.16 27.72 -2.53
CA ALA A 140 30.24 27.86 -1.57
C ALA A 140 31.57 27.94 -2.32
N LYS A 141 32.40 28.92 -1.96
CA LYS A 141 33.79 29.01 -2.42
C LYS A 141 34.74 28.80 -1.24
N LEU A 142 35.69 27.89 -1.38
CA LEU A 142 36.74 27.72 -0.38
C LEU A 142 37.62 28.97 -0.32
N VAL A 143 37.84 29.50 0.88
CA VAL A 143 38.69 30.67 1.17
C VAL A 143 39.54 30.38 2.42
N PRO A 144 40.60 31.16 2.70
CA PRO A 144 41.37 30.97 3.93
C PRO A 144 40.46 31.00 5.18
N GLY A 145 40.55 29.95 6.01
CA GLY A 145 39.79 29.83 7.25
C GLY A 145 38.34 29.33 7.12
N GLY A 146 37.81 29.05 5.92
CA GLY A 146 36.45 28.55 5.76
C GLY A 146 35.89 28.66 4.34
N TYR A 147 34.62 29.05 4.24
CA TYR A 147 33.88 29.14 2.98
C TYR A 147 33.19 30.49 2.86
N GLN A 148 33.16 31.04 1.64
CA GLN A 148 32.30 32.15 1.29
C GLN A 148 31.03 31.62 0.65
N LEU A 149 29.87 31.99 1.18
CA LEU A 149 28.56 31.56 0.71
C LEU A 149 27.84 32.69 -0.02
N ASP A 150 27.32 32.37 -1.20
CA ASP A 150 26.59 33.32 -2.05
C ASP A 150 25.31 32.66 -2.58
N GLY A 151 24.18 33.38 -2.53
CA GLY A 151 22.91 32.95 -3.12
C GLY A 151 21.73 32.95 -2.17
N VAL A 152 20.74 32.11 -2.44
CA VAL A 152 19.41 32.15 -1.80
C VAL A 152 19.01 30.80 -1.21
N VAL A 153 18.50 30.79 0.02
CA VAL A 153 17.91 29.65 0.72
C VAL A 153 16.42 29.92 0.90
N PRO A 154 15.54 29.35 0.06
CA PRO A 154 14.15 29.82 -0.08
C PRO A 154 13.24 29.44 1.09
N TRP A 155 13.47 28.29 1.73
CA TRP A 155 12.57 27.74 2.74
C TRP A 155 13.31 27.52 4.06
N VAL A 156 13.35 28.54 4.91
CA VAL A 156 13.90 28.46 6.27
C VAL A 156 12.79 28.76 7.28
N THR A 157 12.39 27.74 8.04
CA THR A 157 11.27 27.80 8.99
C THR A 157 11.77 28.01 10.42
N GLY A 158 10.99 28.74 11.24
CA GLY A 158 11.30 29.05 12.64
C GLY A 158 11.91 30.44 12.84
N TRP A 159 11.66 31.38 11.91
CA TRP A 159 12.15 32.74 12.05
C TRP A 159 11.57 33.42 13.29
N GLY A 160 12.46 34.00 14.12
CA GLY A 160 12.12 34.56 15.42
C GLY A 160 11.89 33.52 16.52
N MET A 161 12.09 32.23 16.24
CA MET A 161 11.92 31.12 17.20
C MET A 161 13.20 30.33 17.44
N PHE A 162 14.03 30.18 16.41
CA PHE A 162 15.33 29.52 16.49
C PHE A 162 16.46 30.55 16.46
N ASP A 163 17.52 30.27 17.20
CA ASP A 163 18.70 31.13 17.33
C ASP A 163 19.59 31.04 16.07
N ASP A 164 19.80 29.82 15.60
CA ASP A 164 20.67 29.49 14.47
C ASP A 164 19.95 28.54 13.50
N PHE A 165 20.50 28.34 12.30
CA PHE A 165 20.10 27.25 11.43
C PHE A 165 21.28 26.64 10.67
N ILE A 166 21.14 25.38 10.27
CA ILE A 166 22.10 24.71 9.39
C ILE A 166 21.77 25.03 7.94
N VAL A 167 22.64 25.81 7.30
CA VAL A 167 22.59 26.10 5.87
C VAL A 167 23.40 25.07 5.08
N ALA A 168 23.07 24.90 3.80
CA ALA A 168 23.91 24.16 2.88
C ALA A 168 24.15 24.90 1.56
N ALA A 169 25.33 24.70 0.98
CA ALA A 169 25.75 25.34 -0.25
C ALA A 169 26.61 24.39 -1.10
N THR A 170 26.51 24.51 -2.43
CA THR A 170 27.19 23.64 -3.40
C THR A 170 28.58 24.19 -3.71
N LEU A 171 29.60 23.32 -3.61
CA LEU A 171 30.98 23.61 -3.98
C LEU A 171 31.18 23.51 -5.50
N PRO A 172 32.25 24.09 -6.07
CA PRO A 172 32.50 24.04 -7.53
C PRO A 172 32.65 22.61 -8.09
N ASP A 173 33.01 21.65 -7.23
CA ASP A 173 33.13 20.23 -7.56
C ASP A 173 31.82 19.44 -7.39
N GLY A 174 30.71 20.12 -7.07
CA GLY A 174 29.39 19.54 -6.87
C GLY A 174 29.13 18.95 -5.47
N ARG A 175 30.13 18.92 -4.58
CA ARG A 175 29.91 18.52 -3.18
C ARG A 175 29.07 19.58 -2.45
N ALA A 176 28.48 19.22 -1.31
CA ALA A 176 27.70 20.16 -0.50
C ALA A 176 28.36 20.39 0.86
N VAL A 177 28.66 21.65 1.20
CA VAL A 177 29.08 22.03 2.55
C VAL A 177 27.86 22.42 3.38
N PHE A 178 27.81 21.93 4.61
CA PHE A 178 26.79 22.26 5.61
C PHE A 178 27.45 23.02 6.75
N GLY A 179 26.85 24.11 7.19
CA GLY A 179 27.39 24.96 8.26
C GLY A 179 26.29 25.58 9.11
N VAL A 180 26.63 25.92 10.36
CA VAL A 180 25.72 26.66 11.24
C VAL A 180 25.91 28.16 11.02
N VAL A 181 24.80 28.86 10.84
CA VAL A 181 24.76 30.32 10.67
C VAL A 181 23.67 30.93 11.56
N PRO A 182 23.81 32.19 11.98
CA PRO A 182 22.80 32.88 12.77
C PRO A 182 21.48 32.99 12.01
N PHE A 183 20.37 32.76 12.70
CA PHE A 183 19.04 32.93 12.13
C PHE A 183 18.48 34.33 12.41
N GLN A 184 19.31 35.33 12.11
CA GLN A 184 19.02 36.75 12.21
C GLN A 184 19.88 37.51 11.20
N ASP A 185 19.41 38.68 10.77
CA ASP A 185 20.19 39.57 9.91
C ASP A 185 21.58 39.81 10.52
N THR A 186 22.62 39.45 9.77
CA THR A 186 24.00 39.51 10.27
C THR A 186 24.90 40.12 9.20
N TYR A 187 25.64 41.16 9.59
CA TYR A 187 26.56 41.90 8.76
C TYR A 187 27.97 41.73 9.33
N GLN A 188 28.81 40.96 8.64
CA GLN A 188 30.20 40.75 9.06
C GLN A 188 31.09 41.91 8.60
N ASN A 189 30.73 42.54 7.48
CA ASN A 189 31.31 43.78 6.96
C ASN A 189 30.36 44.40 5.92
N SER A 190 30.83 45.39 5.14
CA SER A 190 30.00 46.10 4.14
C SER A 190 29.49 45.21 3.00
N THR A 191 30.15 44.08 2.71
CA THR A 191 29.78 43.17 1.63
C THR A 191 29.29 41.82 2.13
N SER A 192 29.90 41.28 3.18
CA SER A 192 29.58 39.97 3.77
C SER A 192 28.37 40.08 4.71
N LYS A 193 27.24 39.50 4.28
CA LYS A 193 26.01 39.51 5.07
C LYS A 193 25.08 38.33 4.76
N ILE A 194 24.24 38.02 5.73
CA ILE A 194 23.05 37.20 5.58
C ILE A 194 21.84 38.05 6.00
N THR A 195 20.79 38.04 5.19
CA THR A 195 19.57 38.83 5.42
C THR A 195 18.34 37.98 5.11
N PHE A 196 17.21 38.28 5.74
CA PHE A 196 16.00 37.47 5.60
C PHE A 196 14.81 38.30 5.10
N THR A 197 13.90 37.65 4.39
CA THR A 197 12.61 38.27 4.02
C THR A 197 11.68 38.34 5.22
N SER A 198 10.58 39.09 5.09
CA SER A 198 9.45 38.91 6.00
C SER A 198 8.90 37.47 5.89
N PRO A 199 8.25 36.94 6.95
CA PRO A 199 7.55 35.66 6.90
C PRO A 199 6.59 35.58 5.70
N THR A 200 6.59 34.42 5.04
CA THR A 200 5.76 34.15 3.86
C THR A 200 4.31 33.89 4.27
N GLU A 201 3.35 34.42 3.50
CA GLU A 201 1.93 34.09 3.64
C GLU A 201 1.65 32.69 3.09
N LEU A 202 1.78 31.68 3.95
CA LEU A 202 1.52 30.28 3.59
C LEU A 202 0.03 29.95 3.70
N ALA A 203 -0.42 28.95 2.94
CA ALA A 203 -1.79 28.46 3.04
C ALA A 203 -2.07 27.81 4.41
N ALA A 204 -1.08 27.23 5.07
CA ALA A 204 -1.21 26.55 6.36
C ALA A 204 0.05 26.70 7.21
N MET A 205 -0.04 26.44 8.52
CA MET A 205 1.08 26.52 9.46
C MET A 205 1.80 27.87 9.39
N THR A 206 1.04 28.94 9.19
CA THR A 206 1.56 30.32 9.05
C THR A 206 2.35 30.77 10.26
N SER A 207 2.00 30.26 11.45
CA SER A 207 2.70 30.54 12.70
C SER A 207 4.15 30.06 12.73
N THR A 208 4.55 29.15 11.84
CA THR A 208 5.92 28.60 11.80
C THR A 208 6.96 29.58 11.23
N ASN A 209 6.52 30.76 10.77
CA ASN A 209 7.37 31.85 10.27
C ASN A 209 8.45 31.37 9.29
N THR A 210 8.04 30.99 8.08
CA THR A 210 8.98 30.58 7.03
C THR A 210 9.44 31.78 6.21
N VAL A 211 10.76 31.94 6.07
CA VAL A 211 11.43 33.04 5.37
C VAL A 211 12.41 32.52 4.33
N THR A 212 12.85 33.41 3.44
CA THR A 212 13.99 33.20 2.55
C THR A 212 15.23 33.88 3.11
N ALA A 213 16.36 33.16 3.17
CA ALA A 213 17.67 33.72 3.51
C ALA A 213 18.45 34.11 2.25
N ASN A 214 18.99 35.32 2.22
CA ASN A 214 19.85 35.84 1.16
C ASN A 214 21.26 35.98 1.70
N LEU A 215 22.20 35.24 1.12
CA LEU A 215 23.62 35.25 1.45
C LEU A 215 24.36 36.05 0.39
N ASN A 216 25.05 37.11 0.82
CA ASN A 216 25.95 37.87 -0.03
C ASN A 216 27.34 37.78 0.54
N SER A 217 28.20 36.99 -0.10
CA SER A 217 29.59 36.77 0.25
C SER A 217 29.79 36.45 1.73
N TYR A 218 28.85 35.70 2.32
CA TYR A 218 28.81 35.42 3.75
C TYR A 218 29.93 34.46 4.14
N PHE A 219 30.81 34.85 5.05
CA PHE A 219 31.90 33.99 5.49
C PHE A 219 31.43 32.99 6.55
N LEU A 220 31.43 31.71 6.18
CA LEU A 220 31.24 30.57 7.07
C LEU A 220 32.61 30.06 7.52
N PRO A 221 33.01 30.28 8.79
CA PRO A 221 34.31 29.86 9.27
C PRO A 221 34.36 28.33 9.46
N GLN A 222 35.56 27.75 9.37
CA GLN A 222 35.79 26.30 9.39
C GLN A 222 35.24 25.64 10.67
N GLU A 223 35.32 26.31 11.81
CA GLU A 223 34.78 25.84 13.09
C GLU A 223 33.24 25.73 13.11
N ARG A 224 32.54 26.44 12.21
CA ARG A 224 31.07 26.39 12.06
C ARG A 224 30.62 25.35 11.01
N VAL A 225 31.55 24.67 10.34
CA VAL A 225 31.22 23.62 9.36
C VAL A 225 30.74 22.37 10.07
N VAL A 226 29.52 21.93 9.74
CA VAL A 226 28.89 20.72 10.27
C VAL A 226 29.39 19.49 9.53
N SER A 227 29.40 19.52 8.20
CA SER A 227 29.90 18.42 7.38
C SER A 227 30.09 18.84 5.92
N ILE A 228 30.84 18.05 5.16
CA ILE A 228 30.88 18.12 3.70
C ILE A 228 30.36 16.79 3.17
N LYS A 229 29.37 16.84 2.28
CA LYS A 229 28.71 15.66 1.69
C LYS A 229 29.13 15.47 0.24
N PRO A 230 29.25 14.21 -0.23
CA PRO A 230 29.59 13.94 -1.63
C PRO A 230 28.51 14.42 -2.59
N VAL A 231 28.86 14.52 -3.87
CA VAL A 231 27.91 14.85 -4.96
C VAL A 231 26.72 13.89 -4.91
N GLY A 232 25.51 14.42 -5.09
CA GLY A 232 24.28 13.62 -5.13
C GLY A 232 23.81 13.07 -3.77
N TRP A 233 24.51 13.35 -2.66
CA TRP A 233 24.17 12.82 -1.33
C TRP A 233 22.72 13.07 -0.93
N ILE A 234 22.18 14.26 -1.22
CA ILE A 234 20.81 14.60 -0.80
C ILE A 234 19.77 13.70 -1.48
N HIS A 235 19.97 13.34 -2.75
CA HIS A 235 19.07 12.47 -3.50
C HIS A 235 19.14 11.03 -2.98
N GLU A 236 20.34 10.52 -2.67
CA GLU A 236 20.50 9.20 -2.06
C GLU A 236 19.94 9.17 -0.62
N ASN A 237 20.15 10.24 0.14
CA ASN A 237 19.57 10.38 1.47
C ASN A 237 18.04 10.39 1.41
N ASP A 238 17.43 11.08 0.45
CA ASP A 238 15.98 11.10 0.28
C ASP A 238 15.43 9.70 -0.09
N LYS A 239 16.10 8.96 -0.99
CA LYS A 239 15.74 7.55 -1.32
C LYS A 239 15.78 6.63 -0.09
N ASN A 240 16.76 6.82 0.79
CA ASN A 240 16.91 6.01 1.99
C ASN A 240 15.87 6.34 3.07
N ASN A 241 15.40 7.59 3.11
CA ASN A 241 14.57 8.12 4.19
C ASN A 241 13.12 8.45 3.77
N VAL A 242 12.64 7.92 2.64
CA VAL A 242 11.28 8.16 2.10
C VAL A 242 10.17 8.07 3.16
N LEU A 243 10.26 7.10 4.08
CA LEU A 243 9.23 6.86 5.09
C LEU A 243 9.28 7.81 6.30
N ARG A 244 10.35 8.59 6.51
CA ARG A 244 10.46 9.42 7.73
C ARG A 244 9.34 10.45 7.84
N ALA A 245 8.92 11.03 6.73
CA ALA A 245 7.87 12.04 6.71
C ALA A 245 6.44 11.47 6.82
N THR A 246 6.25 10.14 6.77
CA THR A 246 4.91 9.55 6.83
C THR A 246 4.22 9.77 8.17
N PHE A 247 4.98 9.82 9.26
CA PHE A 247 4.45 9.98 10.62
C PHE A 247 3.75 11.32 10.83
N LEU A 248 4.19 12.37 10.13
CA LEU A 248 3.48 13.65 10.13
C LEU A 248 2.10 13.52 9.47
N ALA A 249 2.03 12.80 8.33
CA ALA A 249 0.78 12.57 7.61
C ALA A 249 -0.17 11.65 8.39
N THR A 250 0.33 10.55 8.97
CA THR A 250 -0.51 9.65 9.77
C THR A 250 -0.98 10.29 11.08
N GLY A 251 -0.17 11.14 11.70
CA GLY A 251 -0.59 11.96 12.83
C GLY A 251 -1.73 12.91 12.46
N CYS A 252 -1.59 13.62 11.34
CA CYS A 252 -2.64 14.47 10.78
C CYS A 252 -3.93 13.68 10.47
N ALA A 253 -3.79 12.45 9.95
CA ALA A 253 -4.92 11.55 9.74
C ALA A 253 -5.66 11.23 11.05
N PHE A 254 -4.94 10.91 12.14
CA PHE A 254 -5.57 10.75 13.45
C PHE A 254 -6.28 12.01 13.94
N ALA A 255 -5.72 13.20 13.70
CA ALA A 255 -6.38 14.46 14.03
C ALA A 255 -7.75 14.58 13.33
N GLY A 256 -7.85 14.13 12.09
CA GLY A 256 -9.11 14.06 11.36
C GLY A 256 -10.08 13.02 11.93
N LEU A 257 -9.59 11.85 12.34
CA LEU A 257 -10.41 10.83 13.01
C LEU A 257 -10.99 11.33 14.34
N ASP A 258 -10.22 12.07 15.13
CA ASP A 258 -10.69 12.68 16.40
C ASP A 258 -11.89 13.62 16.17
N ILE A 259 -11.86 14.36 15.06
CA ILE A 259 -12.97 15.25 14.68
C ILE A 259 -14.20 14.44 14.24
N ILE A 260 -14.01 13.37 13.47
CA ILE A 260 -15.09 12.47 13.05
C ILE A 260 -15.73 11.78 14.26
N GLU A 261 -14.92 11.31 15.20
CA GLU A 261 -15.38 10.73 16.47
C GLU A 261 -16.13 11.75 17.32
N SER A 262 -15.64 12.99 17.42
CA SER A 262 -16.35 14.06 18.12
C SER A 262 -17.71 14.36 17.48
N ALA A 263 -17.79 14.36 16.14
CA ALA A 263 -19.04 14.56 15.42
C ALA A 263 -20.09 13.48 15.74
N LEU A 264 -19.69 12.22 15.98
CA LEU A 264 -20.60 11.13 16.38
C LEU A 264 -21.32 11.39 17.70
N LYS A 265 -20.69 12.12 18.62
CA LYS A 265 -21.29 12.45 19.92
C LYS A 265 -22.49 13.39 19.78
N THR A 266 -22.58 14.11 18.66
CA THR A 266 -23.61 15.14 18.41
C THR A 266 -24.50 14.84 17.22
N LYS A 267 -24.10 13.93 16.32
CA LYS A 267 -24.82 13.58 15.09
C LYS A 267 -25.13 12.09 15.02
N SER A 268 -26.41 11.75 14.98
CA SER A 268 -26.89 10.36 14.85
C SER A 268 -27.02 9.95 13.38
N LEU A 269 -25.90 9.86 12.67
CA LEU A 269 -25.85 9.38 11.27
C LEU A 269 -24.93 8.14 11.17
N PRO A 270 -25.46 6.95 10.83
CA PRO A 270 -24.66 5.71 10.73
C PRO A 270 -23.47 5.81 9.77
N ALA A 271 -23.60 6.61 8.70
CA ALA A 271 -22.53 6.86 7.75
C ALA A 271 -21.25 7.43 8.39
N ILE A 272 -21.37 8.26 9.44
CA ILE A 272 -20.22 8.82 10.16
C ILE A 272 -19.48 7.71 10.91
N ALA A 273 -20.21 6.78 11.54
CA ALA A 273 -19.63 5.68 12.31
C ALA A 273 -18.95 4.65 11.40
N ASN A 274 -19.57 4.38 10.25
CA ASN A 274 -19.00 3.53 9.21
C ASN A 274 -17.71 4.14 8.63
N ALA A 275 -17.73 5.44 8.33
CA ALA A 275 -16.54 6.15 7.86
C ALA A 275 -15.41 6.15 8.89
N LEU A 276 -15.71 6.43 10.17
CA LEU A 276 -14.73 6.38 11.25
C LEU A 276 -14.07 4.99 11.33
N THR A 277 -14.88 3.94 11.38
CA THR A 277 -14.39 2.54 11.45
C THR A 277 -13.51 2.21 10.24
N ALA A 278 -13.98 2.50 9.03
CA ALA A 278 -13.25 2.19 7.80
C ALA A 278 -11.91 2.93 7.72
N PHE A 279 -11.90 4.23 7.98
CA PHE A 279 -10.66 5.01 7.95
C PHE A 279 -9.69 4.65 9.08
N GLN A 280 -10.21 4.31 10.27
CA GLN A 280 -9.38 3.84 11.39
C GLN A 280 -8.68 2.52 11.05
N GLN A 281 -9.40 1.58 10.42
CA GLN A 281 -8.83 0.32 9.93
C GLN A 281 -7.78 0.57 8.86
N GLU A 282 -8.11 1.35 7.83
CA GLU A 282 -7.19 1.65 6.72
C GLU A 282 -5.92 2.36 7.21
N LEU A 283 -6.04 3.32 8.13
CA LEU A 283 -4.90 4.01 8.73
C LEU A 283 -4.03 3.06 9.56
N ASN A 284 -4.63 2.18 10.35
CA ASN A 284 -3.89 1.18 11.13
C ASN A 284 -3.15 0.18 10.22
N HIS A 285 -3.77 -0.23 9.12
CA HIS A 285 -3.14 -1.03 8.08
C HIS A 285 -1.91 -0.30 7.50
N CYS A 286 -2.09 0.94 7.03
CA CYS A 286 -1.01 1.77 6.50
C CYS A 286 0.15 1.90 7.50
N ARG A 287 -0.14 2.21 8.76
CA ARG A 287 0.86 2.36 9.82
C ARG A 287 1.63 1.06 10.07
N THR A 288 0.93 -0.06 10.13
CA THR A 288 1.52 -1.39 10.31
C THR A 288 2.45 -1.74 9.14
N ALA A 289 2.03 -1.46 7.90
CA ALA A 289 2.84 -1.63 6.70
C ALA A 289 4.15 -0.83 6.78
N ILE A 290 4.05 0.46 7.14
CA ILE A 290 5.20 1.37 7.26
C ILE A 290 6.17 0.83 8.30
N ARG A 291 5.68 0.47 9.51
CA ARG A 291 6.52 -0.04 10.60
C ARG A 291 7.19 -1.36 10.24
N ARG A 292 6.48 -2.27 9.55
CA ARG A 292 7.04 -3.53 9.06
C ARG A 292 8.15 -3.28 8.04
N LEU A 293 7.93 -2.38 7.08
CA LEU A 293 8.92 -2.08 6.04
C LEU A 293 10.13 -1.34 6.60
N GLN A 294 9.98 -0.46 7.61
CA GLN A 294 11.10 0.19 8.30
C GLN A 294 12.07 -0.80 8.95
N LYS A 295 11.57 -1.96 9.40
CA LYS A 295 12.40 -3.03 10.00
C LYS A 295 13.08 -3.90 8.94
N ASN A 296 12.73 -3.76 7.66
CA ASN A 296 13.30 -4.52 6.55
C ASN A 296 14.47 -3.77 5.90
N THR A 297 15.69 -4.26 6.10
CA THR A 297 16.93 -3.70 5.51
C THR A 297 17.02 -3.87 3.99
N HIS A 298 16.21 -4.76 3.40
CA HIS A 298 16.16 -5.03 1.96
C HIS A 298 14.93 -4.44 1.26
N ALA A 299 14.17 -3.58 1.95
CA ALA A 299 12.98 -2.94 1.39
C ALA A 299 13.29 -2.18 0.10
N GLN A 300 12.51 -2.46 -0.95
CA GLN A 300 12.69 -1.82 -2.25
C GLN A 300 12.20 -0.36 -2.22
N LEU A 301 12.81 0.50 -3.04
CA LEU A 301 12.41 1.92 -3.11
C LEU A 301 10.94 2.08 -3.51
N LEU A 302 10.46 1.28 -4.45
CA LEU A 302 9.07 1.33 -4.92
C LEU A 302 8.07 1.07 -3.79
N GLU A 303 8.32 0.08 -2.93
CA GLU A 303 7.46 -0.21 -1.77
C GLU A 303 7.41 0.98 -0.80
N LYS A 304 8.55 1.62 -0.55
CA LYS A 304 8.62 2.82 0.31
C LYS A 304 7.82 3.98 -0.29
N LEU A 305 7.91 4.19 -1.61
CA LEU A 305 7.17 5.23 -2.31
C LEU A 305 5.66 4.97 -2.28
N GLN A 306 5.22 3.72 -2.49
CA GLN A 306 3.82 3.33 -2.38
C GLN A 306 3.26 3.60 -0.97
N LEU A 307 3.97 3.20 0.09
CA LEU A 307 3.53 3.47 1.46
C LEU A 307 3.55 4.96 1.81
N ARG A 308 4.54 5.73 1.30
CA ARG A 308 4.57 7.19 1.48
C ARG A 308 3.37 7.86 0.81
N SER A 309 3.06 7.49 -0.43
CA SER A 309 1.91 8.02 -1.17
C SER A 309 0.58 7.64 -0.51
N TRP A 310 0.48 6.44 0.06
CA TRP A 310 -0.71 5.98 0.78
C TRP A 310 -0.95 6.80 2.05
N ALA A 311 0.09 7.05 2.87
CA ALA A 311 -0.04 7.90 4.05
C ALA A 311 -0.48 9.33 3.72
N ILE A 312 0.00 9.90 2.60
CA ILE A 312 -0.40 11.23 2.12
C ILE A 312 -1.87 11.25 1.71
N ASP A 313 -2.30 10.27 0.90
CA ASP A 313 -3.69 10.14 0.47
C ASP A 313 -4.65 9.95 1.65
N LEU A 314 -4.29 9.10 2.61
CA LEU A 314 -5.09 8.87 3.81
C LEU A 314 -5.27 10.15 4.64
N ALA A 315 -4.19 10.89 4.88
CA ALA A 315 -4.26 12.16 5.60
C ALA A 315 -5.24 13.13 4.91
N THR A 316 -5.16 13.22 3.57
CA THR A 316 -6.02 14.10 2.77
C THR A 316 -7.48 13.65 2.79
N ARG A 317 -7.76 12.35 2.57
CA ARG A 317 -9.12 11.80 2.56
C ARG A 317 -9.79 11.90 3.93
N ILE A 318 -9.07 11.58 5.00
CA ILE A 318 -9.59 11.64 6.36
C ILE A 318 -9.82 13.10 6.79
N ALA A 319 -8.90 14.01 6.46
CA ALA A 319 -9.11 15.44 6.73
C ALA A 319 -10.31 16.00 5.94
N HIS A 320 -10.51 15.56 4.69
CA HIS A 320 -11.69 15.92 3.90
C HIS A 320 -12.98 15.33 4.51
N ALA A 321 -12.93 14.10 5.04
CA ALA A 321 -14.05 13.53 5.78
C ALA A 321 -14.34 14.33 7.06
N ALA A 322 -13.31 14.79 7.78
CA ALA A 322 -13.46 15.67 8.95
C ALA A 322 -14.15 17.01 8.58
N VAL A 323 -13.82 17.59 7.41
CA VAL A 323 -14.54 18.75 6.86
C VAL A 323 -16.01 18.39 6.57
N THR A 324 -16.25 17.25 5.93
CA THR A 324 -17.59 16.78 5.55
C THR A 324 -18.51 16.62 6.77
N VAL A 325 -18.04 15.92 7.81
CA VAL A 325 -18.83 15.71 9.03
C VAL A 325 -19.00 16.99 9.85
N SER A 326 -18.15 18.00 9.62
CA SER A 326 -18.26 19.33 10.25
C SER A 326 -19.19 20.28 9.47
N SER A 327 -19.56 19.92 8.23
CA SER A 327 -20.48 20.67 7.37
C SER A 327 -20.01 22.13 7.16
N GLY A 328 -20.92 23.09 7.00
CA GLY A 328 -20.56 24.49 6.70
C GLY A 328 -19.64 25.17 7.73
N ALA A 329 -19.64 24.71 8.99
CA ALA A 329 -18.77 25.26 10.03
C ALA A 329 -17.28 25.03 9.73
N ALA A 330 -16.94 24.02 8.93
CA ALA A 330 -15.57 23.77 8.48
C ALA A 330 -14.99 24.88 7.58
N ASN A 331 -15.81 25.82 7.08
CA ASN A 331 -15.28 26.96 6.33
C ASN A 331 -14.72 28.07 7.23
N TYR A 332 -15.01 28.06 8.53
CA TYR A 332 -14.39 29.00 9.45
C TYR A 332 -12.90 28.66 9.63
N LEU A 333 -12.04 29.66 9.46
CA LEU A 333 -10.58 29.49 9.59
C LEU A 333 -10.15 28.91 10.95
N HIS A 334 -10.94 29.18 12.00
CA HIS A 334 -10.70 28.71 13.36
C HIS A 334 -11.31 27.33 13.65
N HIS A 335 -11.95 26.67 12.68
CA HIS A 335 -12.55 25.36 12.89
C HIS A 335 -11.47 24.25 12.82
N PRO A 336 -11.42 23.29 13.78
CA PRO A 336 -10.42 22.23 13.78
C PRO A 336 -10.32 21.45 12.45
N ALA A 337 -11.45 21.11 11.83
CA ALA A 337 -11.48 20.41 10.54
C ALA A 337 -10.80 21.21 9.42
N GLN A 338 -10.96 22.53 9.43
CA GLN A 338 -10.35 23.44 8.47
C GLN A 338 -8.83 23.45 8.65
N ARG A 339 -8.36 23.54 9.90
CA ARG A 339 -6.94 23.46 10.24
C ARG A 339 -6.34 22.14 9.75
N VAL A 340 -6.91 21.00 10.15
CA VAL A 340 -6.39 19.67 9.81
C VAL A 340 -6.32 19.47 8.29
N TYR A 341 -7.31 19.95 7.53
CA TYR A 341 -7.29 19.88 6.07
C TYR A 341 -6.15 20.71 5.45
N ARG A 342 -5.88 21.90 5.99
CA ARG A 342 -4.73 22.72 5.58
C ARG A 342 -3.39 22.11 6.00
N GLU A 343 -3.32 21.47 7.17
CA GLU A 343 -2.12 20.76 7.62
C GLU A 343 -1.79 19.56 6.71
N ALA A 344 -2.81 18.82 6.24
CA ALA A 344 -2.64 17.73 5.29
C ALA A 344 -2.01 18.19 3.95
N LEU A 345 -2.32 19.42 3.50
CA LEU A 345 -1.69 20.04 2.33
C LEU A 345 -0.18 20.22 2.55
N VAL A 346 0.27 20.70 3.71
CA VAL A 346 1.70 20.86 4.02
C VAL A 346 2.39 19.51 4.11
N PHE A 347 1.76 18.50 4.73
CA PHE A 347 2.35 17.18 4.85
C PHE A 347 2.42 16.39 3.54
N THR A 348 1.62 16.76 2.54
CA THR A 348 1.75 16.28 1.16
C THR A 348 3.10 16.70 0.59
N VAL A 349 3.46 17.97 0.70
CA VAL A 349 4.69 18.53 0.10
C VAL A 349 5.94 18.41 0.99
N THR A 350 5.79 17.91 2.22
CA THR A 350 6.92 17.74 3.14
C THR A 350 7.82 16.59 2.70
N GLY A 351 9.10 16.89 2.42
CA GLY A 351 10.06 15.92 1.88
C GLY A 351 9.73 15.44 0.47
N GLN A 352 9.01 16.25 -0.31
CA GLN A 352 8.59 15.92 -1.67
C GLN A 352 9.80 15.81 -2.61
N THR A 353 9.96 14.64 -3.21
CA THR A 353 10.85 14.42 -4.36
C THR A 353 10.00 14.12 -5.60
N SER A 354 10.60 14.15 -6.80
CA SER A 354 9.91 13.75 -8.04
C SER A 354 9.35 12.33 -7.94
N ALA A 355 10.10 11.39 -7.36
CA ALA A 355 9.62 10.00 -7.20
C ALA A 355 8.43 9.89 -6.23
N VAL A 356 8.43 10.65 -5.12
CA VAL A 356 7.24 10.72 -4.24
C VAL A 356 6.09 11.42 -4.95
N MET A 357 6.37 12.41 -5.80
CA MET A 357 5.35 13.16 -6.53
C MET A 357 4.65 12.26 -7.54
N GLU A 358 5.42 11.51 -8.33
CA GLU A 358 4.91 10.52 -9.27
C GLU A 358 4.05 9.46 -8.56
N ALA A 359 4.54 8.87 -7.46
CA ALA A 359 3.77 7.89 -6.70
C ALA A 359 2.47 8.47 -6.11
N THR A 360 2.50 9.71 -5.61
CA THR A 360 1.30 10.39 -5.12
C THR A 360 0.33 10.70 -6.27
N LEU A 361 0.80 11.18 -7.42
CA LEU A 361 -0.05 11.44 -8.59
C LEU A 361 -0.65 10.16 -9.16
N GLU A 362 0.12 9.08 -9.24
CA GLU A 362 -0.36 7.77 -9.64
C GLU A 362 -1.51 7.32 -8.74
N ARG A 363 -1.35 7.47 -7.42
CA ARG A 363 -2.40 7.12 -6.46
C ARG A 363 -3.64 8.00 -6.60
N LEU A 364 -3.48 9.31 -6.72
CA LEU A 364 -4.59 10.27 -6.82
C LEU A 364 -5.34 10.19 -8.16
N SER A 365 -4.68 9.75 -9.23
CA SER A 365 -5.27 9.62 -10.57
C SER A 365 -5.97 8.28 -10.82
N ARG A 366 -5.96 7.36 -9.83
CA ARG A 366 -6.75 6.13 -9.89
C ARG A 366 -8.23 6.48 -10.07
N ARG A 367 -8.89 5.88 -11.05
CA ARG A 367 -10.28 6.20 -11.40
C ARG A 367 -11.21 5.87 -10.21
N TRP A 368 -11.86 6.89 -9.67
CA TRP A 368 -13.00 6.71 -8.76
C TRP A 368 -14.12 5.99 -9.50
N GLY A 369 -14.34 4.71 -9.20
CA GLY A 369 -15.35 3.86 -9.85
C GLY A 369 -14.81 2.53 -10.41
N SER A 370 -13.51 2.26 -10.32
CA SER A 370 -12.97 0.91 -10.32
C SER A 370 -12.63 0.53 -8.88
N ASP A 371 -13.42 -0.36 -8.28
CA ASP A 371 -13.33 -0.74 -6.87
C ASP A 371 -11.94 -1.32 -6.50
N GLU A 372 -11.05 -0.46 -6.01
CA GLU A 372 -9.87 -0.85 -5.23
C GLU A 372 -9.72 0.10 -4.05
N CYS A 373 -10.13 -0.36 -2.85
CA CYS A 373 -9.64 0.18 -1.59
C CYS A 373 -8.73 -0.85 -0.93
N VAL A 374 -7.43 -0.57 -1.04
CA VAL A 374 -6.44 -0.53 0.04
C VAL A 374 -6.33 -1.73 0.98
N ASP A 375 -5.23 -2.49 0.88
CA ASP A 375 -4.69 -3.24 2.01
C ASP A 375 -3.16 -3.23 2.10
N ALA A 376 -2.71 -3.16 3.36
CA ALA A 376 -1.34 -3.29 3.84
C ALA A 376 -0.89 -4.76 3.92
N PRO A 377 0.42 -5.05 4.06
CA PRO A 377 0.94 -6.40 4.01
C PRO A 377 0.97 -7.09 5.38
N SER A 378 0.19 -8.16 5.59
CA SER A 378 0.49 -9.24 6.56
C SER A 378 -0.51 -10.40 6.43
N SER A 379 -0.11 -11.66 6.19
CA SER A 379 0.62 -12.63 7.04
C SER A 379 -0.15 -13.12 8.29
N ALA A 380 -0.61 -14.37 8.18
CA ALA A 380 -0.72 -15.44 9.20
C ALA A 380 -1.62 -15.27 10.46
N SER A 381 -2.71 -16.06 10.44
CA SER A 381 -3.28 -16.93 11.50
C SER A 381 -3.61 -16.37 12.90
N ARG A 382 -4.90 -16.41 13.29
CA ARG A 382 -5.49 -17.37 14.25
C ARG A 382 -6.97 -17.07 14.55
N ARG A 383 -7.70 -18.17 14.79
CA ARG A 383 -9.11 -18.32 15.16
C ARG A 383 -9.49 -17.60 16.47
N VAL A 384 -10.74 -17.09 16.54
CA VAL A 384 -11.64 -17.24 17.69
C VAL A 384 -13.09 -17.30 17.17
N GLU A 385 -13.80 -18.35 17.56
CA GLU A 385 -15.25 -18.58 17.40
C GLU A 385 -16.04 -17.72 18.39
N CYS A 386 -17.29 -17.36 18.05
CA CYS A 386 -18.43 -17.47 18.97
C CYS A 386 -19.77 -17.21 18.26
N GLU A 387 -20.74 -18.02 18.66
CA GLU A 387 -22.08 -18.26 18.14
C GLU A 387 -23.10 -17.14 18.46
N GLU A 388 -23.86 -16.74 17.43
CA GLU A 388 -25.30 -16.98 17.22
C GLU A 388 -26.40 -16.50 18.23
N TRP A 389 -27.55 -16.08 17.63
CA TRP A 389 -28.92 -15.78 18.15
C TRP A 389 -29.18 -14.37 18.75
N GLY A 390 -30.16 -13.55 18.32
CA GLY A 390 -31.23 -13.63 17.32
C GLY A 390 -32.16 -12.40 17.47
N GLY A 391 -32.88 -11.99 16.41
CA GLY A 391 -34.00 -11.04 16.51
C GLY A 391 -34.10 -9.97 15.40
N GLN A 392 -35.11 -10.12 14.54
CA GLN A 392 -35.41 -9.34 13.33
C GLN A 392 -35.77 -7.86 13.56
N ARG A 393 -35.33 -6.97 12.64
CA ARG A 393 -36.17 -6.14 11.74
C ARG A 393 -35.28 -5.33 10.79
N GLY A 394 -35.65 -5.30 9.51
CA GLY A 394 -34.81 -4.84 8.41
C GLY A 394 -34.71 -3.32 8.24
N GLU A 395 -33.59 -2.90 7.64
CA GLU A 395 -33.45 -1.76 6.71
C GLU A 395 -32.03 -1.77 6.11
N ASN A 396 -31.94 -1.35 4.85
CA ASN A 396 -30.81 -1.46 3.93
C ASN A 396 -29.42 -1.16 4.52
N SER A 397 -28.56 -2.18 4.58
CA SER A 397 -27.13 -2.06 4.85
C SER A 397 -26.33 -2.12 3.53
N PHE A 398 -25.88 -0.96 3.04
CA PHE A 398 -24.82 -0.93 2.03
C PHE A 398 -23.48 -1.19 2.74
N LEU A 399 -23.21 -2.47 3.00
CA LEU A 399 -21.92 -2.98 3.45
C LEU A 399 -20.92 -2.91 2.30
N CYS A 400 -19.93 -2.03 2.41
CA CYS A 400 -18.79 -2.00 1.50
C CYS A 400 -18.06 -3.35 1.58
N SER A 401 -18.07 -4.12 0.49
CA SER A 401 -17.47 -5.46 0.43
C SER A 401 -15.94 -5.35 0.39
N PRO A 402 -15.18 -6.20 1.10
CA PRO A 402 -13.72 -6.14 1.14
C PRO A 402 -13.12 -6.31 -0.26
N SER A 403 -12.05 -5.55 -0.56
CA SER A 403 -11.32 -5.71 -1.82
C SER A 403 -10.57 -7.05 -1.82
N LYS A 404 -10.68 -7.79 -2.93
CA LYS A 404 -10.00 -9.08 -3.11
C LYS A 404 -8.69 -8.85 -3.85
N THR A 405 -7.57 -8.92 -3.15
CA THR A 405 -6.24 -8.95 -3.79
C THR A 405 -5.82 -10.39 -4.06
N ILE A 406 -5.19 -10.65 -5.21
CA ILE A 406 -4.64 -11.97 -5.56
C ILE A 406 -3.11 -11.84 -5.53
N THR A 407 -2.48 -12.53 -4.58
CA THR A 407 -1.02 -12.65 -4.50
C THR A 407 -0.63 -14.03 -5.04
N TYR A 408 0.42 -14.08 -5.86
CA TYR A 408 0.93 -15.34 -6.39
C TYR A 408 2.46 -15.29 -6.48
N SER A 409 3.06 -16.46 -6.38
CA SER A 409 4.48 -16.75 -6.52
C SER A 409 4.82 -17.35 -7.88
N ARG A 410 3.84 -18.00 -8.52
CA ARG A 410 4.01 -18.66 -9.82
C ARG A 410 2.73 -18.54 -10.66
N VAL A 411 2.91 -18.43 -11.96
CA VAL A 411 1.83 -18.46 -12.95
C VAL A 411 2.01 -19.68 -13.82
N ILE A 412 0.94 -20.47 -14.00
CA ILE A 412 0.95 -21.69 -14.83
C ILE A 412 -0.16 -21.59 -15.87
N HIS A 413 0.16 -21.88 -17.13
CA HIS A 413 -0.86 -22.09 -18.15
C HIS A 413 -1.55 -23.44 -17.92
N LEU A 414 -2.88 -23.42 -17.80
CA LEU A 414 -3.70 -24.64 -17.74
C LEU A 414 -4.41 -24.95 -19.05
N SER A 415 -4.07 -24.23 -20.13
CA SER A 415 -4.60 -24.50 -21.47
C SER A 415 -3.58 -25.18 -22.36
N HIS A 416 -4.05 -26.12 -23.18
CA HIS A 416 -3.26 -26.69 -24.25
C HIS A 416 -2.99 -25.68 -25.38
N VAL A 417 -1.83 -25.82 -26.03
CA VAL A 417 -1.55 -25.10 -27.27
C VAL A 417 -2.49 -25.63 -28.36
N ILE A 418 -3.10 -24.72 -29.11
CA ILE A 418 -4.04 -25.05 -30.18
C ILE A 418 -3.28 -25.24 -31.49
N ASP A 419 -3.39 -26.43 -32.07
CA ASP A 419 -2.93 -26.76 -33.40
C ASP A 419 -3.99 -27.61 -34.14
N THR A 420 -3.72 -28.01 -35.39
CA THR A 420 -4.66 -28.77 -36.22
C THR A 420 -4.87 -30.22 -35.77
N ASN A 421 -4.12 -30.67 -34.77
CA ASN A 421 -4.04 -32.05 -34.31
C ASN A 421 -4.55 -32.27 -32.89
N ILE A 422 -5.23 -31.27 -32.30
CA ILE A 422 -5.88 -31.45 -31.00
C ILE A 422 -6.95 -32.56 -31.04
N PRO A 423 -7.20 -33.27 -29.93
CA PRO A 423 -8.41 -34.10 -29.77
C PRO A 423 -9.69 -33.28 -29.93
N GLN A 424 -10.68 -33.82 -30.65
CA GLN A 424 -11.99 -33.19 -30.92
C GLN A 424 -13.08 -34.25 -31.04
N TRP A 425 -14.32 -33.89 -30.70
CA TRP A 425 -15.48 -34.74 -30.96
C TRP A 425 -15.67 -34.98 -32.45
N GLN A 426 -16.17 -36.17 -32.78
CA GLN A 426 -16.51 -36.49 -34.15
C GLN A 426 -17.67 -35.61 -34.63
N GLY A 427 -17.42 -34.81 -35.68
CA GLY A 427 -18.41 -33.91 -36.26
C GLY A 427 -18.27 -32.45 -35.83
N ASP A 428 -17.42 -32.16 -34.85
CA ASP A 428 -17.12 -30.78 -34.46
C ASP A 428 -16.33 -30.04 -35.55
N PRO A 429 -16.45 -28.70 -35.62
CA PRO A 429 -15.65 -27.90 -36.54
C PRO A 429 -14.14 -28.08 -36.32
N ALA A 430 -13.42 -28.41 -37.39
CA ALA A 430 -11.97 -28.60 -37.35
C ALA A 430 -11.22 -27.30 -37.07
N VAL A 431 -10.04 -27.42 -36.47
CA VAL A 431 -9.09 -26.30 -36.37
C VAL A 431 -8.38 -26.12 -37.71
N GLU A 432 -8.49 -24.93 -38.29
CA GLU A 432 -7.83 -24.61 -39.55
C GLU A 432 -6.97 -23.35 -39.39
N PHE A 433 -5.80 -23.34 -40.03
CA PHE A 433 -4.94 -22.16 -40.13
C PHE A 433 -4.64 -21.88 -41.61
N GLU A 434 -4.82 -20.63 -42.02
CA GLU A 434 -4.43 -20.14 -43.34
C GLU A 434 -3.42 -19.00 -43.18
N THR A 435 -2.26 -19.13 -43.82
CA THR A 435 -1.28 -18.03 -43.90
C THR A 435 -1.80 -16.96 -44.83
N VAL A 436 -1.98 -15.75 -44.29
CA VAL A 436 -2.49 -14.57 -45.01
C VAL A 436 -1.35 -13.65 -45.43
N ALA A 437 -0.28 -13.59 -44.63
CA ALA A 437 0.92 -12.80 -44.92
C ALA A 437 2.19 -13.51 -44.39
N GLU A 438 3.29 -13.37 -45.11
CA GLU A 438 4.60 -13.91 -44.78
C GLU A 438 5.62 -12.78 -44.57
N ILE A 439 6.57 -12.95 -43.64
CA ILE A 439 7.52 -11.89 -43.28
C ILE A 439 8.36 -11.47 -44.49
N GLU A 440 8.81 -12.44 -45.28
CA GLU A 440 9.68 -12.23 -46.44
C GLU A 440 9.01 -11.41 -47.53
N LYS A 441 7.68 -11.50 -47.66
CA LYS A 441 6.90 -10.85 -48.73
C LYS A 441 6.23 -9.56 -48.25
N ASP A 442 5.63 -9.59 -47.06
CA ASP A 442 4.70 -8.57 -46.58
C ASP A 442 5.28 -7.78 -45.39
N GLY A 443 6.42 -8.21 -44.84
CA GLY A 443 7.08 -7.57 -43.69
C GLY A 443 6.50 -7.96 -42.32
N TYR A 444 5.50 -8.83 -42.28
CA TYR A 444 4.90 -9.38 -41.06
C TYR A 444 4.28 -10.76 -41.31
N TYR A 445 4.18 -11.57 -40.25
CA TYR A 445 3.49 -12.86 -40.29
C TYR A 445 2.05 -12.72 -39.80
N LEU A 446 1.08 -13.15 -40.60
CA LEU A 446 -0.33 -13.15 -40.21
C LEU A 446 -1.01 -14.44 -40.68
N ARG A 447 -1.81 -15.03 -39.80
CA ARG A 447 -2.69 -16.14 -40.14
C ARG A 447 -4.15 -15.80 -39.84
N ARG A 448 -5.05 -16.32 -40.67
CA ARG A 448 -6.45 -16.53 -40.33
C ARG A 448 -6.57 -17.90 -39.69
N PHE A 449 -7.48 -18.05 -38.73
CA PHE A 449 -7.81 -19.35 -38.16
C PHE A 449 -9.31 -19.54 -37.98
N CYS A 450 -9.75 -20.80 -37.99
CA CYS A 450 -11.12 -21.24 -37.70
C CYS A 450 -11.06 -22.30 -36.59
N LEU A 451 -12.04 -22.31 -35.70
CA LEU A 451 -12.08 -23.16 -34.51
C LEU A 451 -13.53 -23.28 -34.00
N GLY A 452 -13.94 -24.46 -33.54
CA GLY A 452 -15.23 -24.66 -32.86
C GLY A 452 -15.26 -24.05 -31.45
N GLU A 453 -16.44 -23.73 -30.93
CA GLU A 453 -16.57 -23.09 -29.61
C GLU A 453 -16.08 -23.98 -28.45
N HIS A 454 -16.17 -25.31 -28.62
CA HIS A 454 -15.83 -26.34 -27.63
C HIS A 454 -14.54 -27.10 -27.99
N SER A 455 -13.57 -26.39 -28.56
CA SER A 455 -12.31 -26.97 -29.00
C SER A 455 -11.15 -26.62 -28.07
N ALA A 456 -10.23 -27.58 -27.91
CA ALA A 456 -9.11 -27.51 -26.97
C ALA A 456 -9.57 -27.24 -25.54
N THR A 457 -8.75 -26.57 -24.73
CA THR A 457 -9.19 -26.06 -23.43
C THR A 457 -10.26 -25.01 -23.64
N HIS A 458 -11.45 -25.23 -23.09
CA HIS A 458 -12.61 -24.38 -23.32
C HIS A 458 -13.51 -24.28 -22.09
N VAL A 459 -14.48 -23.36 -22.16
CA VAL A 459 -15.52 -23.18 -21.15
C VAL A 459 -16.90 -23.35 -21.77
N ASN A 460 -17.74 -24.16 -21.12
CA ASN A 460 -19.14 -24.33 -21.51
C ASN A 460 -20.02 -23.24 -20.87
N ALA A 461 -21.03 -22.77 -21.61
CA ALA A 461 -22.06 -21.86 -21.11
C ALA A 461 -23.44 -22.56 -21.07
N PRO A 462 -24.40 -22.08 -20.25
CA PRO A 462 -25.75 -22.64 -20.18
C PRO A 462 -26.43 -22.78 -21.53
N LYS A 463 -26.13 -21.90 -22.49
CA LYS A 463 -26.66 -21.95 -23.85
C LYS A 463 -26.38 -23.28 -24.57
N SER A 464 -25.32 -24.03 -24.21
CA SER A 464 -25.05 -25.37 -24.75
C SER A 464 -26.14 -26.39 -24.46
N PHE A 465 -26.81 -26.30 -23.30
CA PHE A 465 -27.76 -27.32 -22.82
C PHE A 465 -29.17 -26.76 -22.56
N TYR A 466 -29.32 -25.44 -22.47
CA TYR A 466 -30.57 -24.75 -22.21
C TYR A 466 -30.83 -23.69 -23.28
N ASN A 467 -31.96 -23.81 -23.99
CA ASN A 467 -32.30 -22.88 -25.08
C ASN A 467 -32.43 -21.42 -24.62
N SER A 468 -32.91 -21.20 -23.38
CA SER A 468 -32.96 -19.89 -22.72
C SER A 468 -31.74 -19.60 -21.84
N GLY A 469 -30.69 -20.42 -21.95
CA GLY A 469 -29.46 -20.29 -21.18
C GLY A 469 -28.67 -19.05 -21.59
N ALA A 470 -27.89 -18.52 -20.64
CA ALA A 470 -26.97 -17.43 -20.91
C ALA A 470 -25.86 -17.88 -21.86
N GLY A 471 -25.58 -17.06 -22.87
CA GLY A 471 -24.41 -17.22 -23.74
C GLY A 471 -23.11 -16.78 -23.04
N ILE A 472 -21.97 -17.21 -23.58
CA ILE A 472 -20.67 -16.94 -22.97
C ILE A 472 -20.33 -15.44 -22.85
N ASP A 473 -20.85 -14.60 -23.75
CA ASP A 473 -20.67 -13.15 -23.71
C ASP A 473 -21.34 -12.45 -22.51
N GLN A 474 -22.26 -13.14 -21.85
CA GLN A 474 -23.01 -12.68 -20.68
C GLN A 474 -22.29 -12.96 -19.36
N TYR A 475 -21.19 -13.72 -19.37
CA TYR A 475 -20.40 -13.97 -18.17
C TYR A 475 -19.71 -12.67 -17.71
N PRO A 476 -19.97 -12.18 -16.48
CA PRO A 476 -19.33 -10.97 -15.99
C PRO A 476 -17.84 -11.23 -15.75
N ALA A 477 -16.98 -10.25 -16.03
CA ALA A 477 -15.53 -10.41 -15.88
C ALA A 477 -15.10 -10.94 -14.49
N LYS A 478 -15.82 -10.55 -13.42
CA LYS A 478 -15.55 -11.01 -12.05
C LYS A 478 -15.76 -12.52 -11.83
N SER A 479 -16.59 -13.19 -12.64
CA SER A 479 -16.81 -14.64 -12.50
C SER A 479 -15.74 -15.47 -13.21
N LEU A 480 -14.85 -14.84 -13.97
CA LEU A 480 -13.74 -15.47 -14.68
C LEU A 480 -12.43 -15.45 -13.88
N ILE A 481 -12.48 -14.89 -12.66
CA ILE A 481 -11.37 -14.89 -11.71
C ILE A 481 -11.87 -15.60 -10.44
N ILE A 482 -11.43 -16.83 -10.24
CA ILE A 482 -12.10 -17.76 -9.31
C ILE A 482 -11.07 -18.55 -8.47
N PRO A 483 -11.19 -18.58 -7.14
CA PRO A 483 -10.37 -19.48 -6.32
C PRO A 483 -10.70 -20.93 -6.66
N ALA A 484 -9.70 -21.81 -6.65
CA ALA A 484 -9.85 -23.20 -7.02
C ALA A 484 -9.18 -24.14 -6.00
N VAL A 485 -9.73 -25.34 -5.91
CA VAL A 485 -9.15 -26.48 -5.20
C VAL A 485 -8.90 -27.62 -6.18
N VAL A 486 -7.91 -28.46 -5.90
CA VAL A 486 -7.55 -29.59 -6.76
C VAL A 486 -7.77 -30.89 -6.01
N ILE A 487 -8.67 -31.73 -6.52
CA ILE A 487 -8.87 -33.11 -6.05
C ILE A 487 -8.14 -34.03 -7.03
N ASN A 488 -7.20 -34.81 -6.51
CA ASN A 488 -6.43 -35.76 -7.31
C ASN A 488 -7.02 -37.17 -7.16
N ILE A 489 -7.43 -37.77 -8.27
CA ILE A 489 -7.90 -39.16 -8.36
C ILE A 489 -7.10 -40.00 -9.37
N GLN A 490 -5.91 -39.54 -9.77
CA GLN A 490 -5.09 -40.19 -10.79
C GLN A 490 -4.83 -41.68 -10.49
N GLN A 491 -4.65 -42.04 -9.22
CA GLN A 491 -4.39 -43.43 -8.83
C GLN A 491 -5.60 -44.34 -9.07
N GLN A 492 -6.80 -43.85 -8.80
CA GLN A 492 -8.05 -44.57 -9.06
C GLN A 492 -8.28 -44.72 -10.56
N VAL A 493 -8.03 -43.66 -11.33
CA VAL A 493 -8.17 -43.64 -12.79
C VAL A 493 -7.17 -44.57 -13.48
N ALA A 494 -5.95 -44.67 -12.97
CA ALA A 494 -4.95 -45.61 -13.48
C ALA A 494 -5.38 -47.09 -13.36
N ILE A 495 -6.27 -47.40 -12.41
CA ILE A 495 -6.84 -48.74 -12.22
C ILE A 495 -8.11 -48.92 -13.06
N ASN A 496 -8.96 -47.90 -13.08
CA ASN A 496 -10.22 -47.90 -13.82
C ASN A 496 -10.36 -46.60 -14.64
N PRO A 497 -10.22 -46.63 -15.97
CA PRO A 497 -10.35 -45.44 -16.81
C PRO A 497 -11.75 -44.81 -16.76
N ASP A 498 -12.77 -45.54 -16.30
CA ASP A 498 -14.15 -45.06 -16.15
C ASP A 498 -14.45 -44.55 -14.72
N TYR A 499 -13.43 -44.43 -13.86
CA TYR A 499 -13.63 -43.99 -12.48
C TYR A 499 -14.22 -42.57 -12.44
N SER A 500 -15.31 -42.40 -11.70
CA SER A 500 -15.95 -41.11 -11.51
C SER A 500 -15.76 -40.64 -10.08
N LEU A 501 -15.49 -39.34 -9.89
CA LEU A 501 -15.33 -38.75 -8.56
C LEU A 501 -16.54 -39.07 -7.68
N THR A 502 -16.29 -39.61 -6.48
CA THR A 502 -17.35 -39.94 -5.52
C THR A 502 -17.42 -38.92 -4.38
N VAL A 503 -18.54 -38.89 -3.65
CA VAL A 503 -18.65 -38.13 -2.40
C VAL A 503 -17.59 -38.57 -1.38
N ALA A 504 -17.26 -39.87 -1.34
CA ALA A 504 -16.24 -40.39 -0.44
C ALA A 504 -14.86 -39.81 -0.73
N ASP A 505 -14.48 -39.66 -2.02
CA ASP A 505 -13.23 -39.03 -2.42
C ASP A 505 -13.16 -37.56 -1.95
N ILE A 506 -14.26 -36.82 -2.11
CA ILE A 506 -14.36 -35.43 -1.65
C ILE A 506 -14.16 -35.36 -0.14
N LEU A 507 -14.85 -36.19 0.65
CA LEU A 507 -14.74 -36.19 2.11
C LEU A 507 -13.34 -36.61 2.58
N VAL A 508 -12.69 -37.54 1.90
CA VAL A 508 -11.29 -37.92 2.18
C VAL A 508 -10.35 -36.74 1.93
N TRP A 509 -10.54 -36.02 0.83
CA TRP A 509 -9.77 -34.83 0.51
C TRP A 509 -9.99 -33.71 1.55
N GLU A 510 -11.24 -33.46 1.93
CA GLU A 510 -11.60 -32.43 2.92
C GLU A 510 -11.05 -32.76 4.32
N LYS A 511 -10.96 -34.04 4.67
CA LYS A 511 -10.30 -34.47 5.92
C LYS A 511 -8.83 -34.08 5.95
N GLN A 512 -8.15 -34.01 4.80
CA GLN A 512 -6.73 -33.68 4.70
C GLN A 512 -6.49 -32.17 4.53
N HIS A 513 -7.36 -31.47 3.79
CA HIS A 513 -7.11 -30.10 3.35
C HIS A 513 -8.16 -29.08 3.87
N GLY A 514 -9.11 -29.54 4.66
CA GLY A 514 -10.26 -28.77 5.14
C GLY A 514 -11.34 -28.62 4.06
N GLU A 515 -12.56 -28.33 4.52
CA GLU A 515 -13.75 -28.21 3.68
C GLU A 515 -13.57 -27.28 2.46
N ILE A 516 -14.19 -27.63 1.35
CA ILE A 516 -14.23 -26.81 0.14
C ILE A 516 -15.10 -25.60 0.42
N SER A 517 -14.51 -24.40 0.38
CA SER A 517 -15.24 -23.16 0.65
C SER A 517 -16.23 -22.81 -0.47
N PRO A 518 -17.40 -22.24 -0.15
CA PRO A 518 -18.35 -21.74 -1.13
C PRO A 518 -17.72 -20.81 -2.16
N GLY A 519 -18.15 -20.97 -3.42
CA GLY A 519 -17.64 -20.16 -4.54
C GLY A 519 -16.25 -20.56 -5.05
N ASN A 520 -15.65 -21.63 -4.53
CA ASN A 520 -14.47 -22.24 -5.16
C ASN A 520 -14.87 -23.02 -6.42
N LEU A 521 -13.95 -23.08 -7.39
CA LEU A 521 -13.99 -24.05 -8.48
C LEU A 521 -13.30 -25.35 -8.05
N VAL A 522 -13.90 -26.50 -8.36
CA VAL A 522 -13.29 -27.81 -8.08
C VAL A 522 -12.62 -28.32 -9.36
N LEU A 523 -11.30 -28.36 -9.35
CA LEU A 523 -10.50 -28.99 -10.39
C LEU A 523 -10.31 -30.47 -10.04
N LEU A 524 -10.65 -31.35 -10.96
CA LEU A 524 -10.41 -32.78 -10.86
C LEU A 524 -9.18 -33.13 -11.70
N TYR A 525 -8.11 -33.54 -11.02
CA TYR A 525 -6.91 -34.04 -11.67
C TYR A 525 -6.98 -35.56 -11.78
N THR A 526 -7.04 -36.05 -13.01
CA THR A 526 -7.20 -37.47 -13.33
C THR A 526 -5.94 -38.09 -13.95
N GLY A 527 -5.00 -37.26 -14.42
CA GLY A 527 -3.82 -37.68 -15.17
C GLY A 527 -4.08 -37.82 -16.67
N TRP A 528 -5.30 -37.56 -17.13
CA TRP A 528 -5.69 -37.73 -18.54
C TRP A 528 -5.00 -36.74 -19.48
N GLN A 529 -4.57 -35.58 -18.97
CA GLN A 529 -3.75 -34.60 -19.71
C GLN A 529 -2.53 -35.22 -20.41
N GLU A 530 -1.96 -36.30 -19.86
CA GLU A 530 -0.78 -36.98 -20.44
C GLU A 530 -1.07 -37.59 -21.81
N LYS A 531 -2.35 -37.86 -22.13
CA LYS A 531 -2.78 -38.47 -23.38
C LYS A 531 -3.04 -37.46 -24.50
N TRP A 532 -2.96 -36.15 -24.22
CA TRP A 532 -3.36 -35.08 -25.16
C TRP A 532 -2.75 -35.20 -26.56
N CYS A 533 -1.47 -35.61 -26.64
CA CYS A 533 -0.75 -35.73 -27.91
C CYS A 533 -1.14 -36.95 -28.75
N ASP A 534 -1.95 -37.88 -28.22
CA ASP A 534 -2.48 -39.05 -28.92
C ASP A 534 -4.01 -39.01 -28.87
N ARG A 535 -4.63 -38.55 -29.98
CA ARG A 535 -6.09 -38.40 -30.06
C ARG A 535 -6.84 -39.70 -29.80
N THR A 536 -6.31 -40.83 -30.27
CA THR A 536 -6.96 -42.12 -30.09
C THR A 536 -6.92 -42.52 -28.62
N ALA A 537 -5.78 -42.35 -27.96
CA ALA A 537 -5.64 -42.63 -26.54
C ALA A 537 -6.43 -41.65 -25.66
N PHE A 538 -6.52 -40.38 -26.06
CA PHE A 538 -7.27 -39.35 -25.31
C PHE A 538 -8.78 -39.59 -25.37
N MET A 539 -9.32 -39.90 -26.55
CA MET A 539 -10.75 -40.23 -26.71
C MET A 539 -11.08 -41.61 -26.12
N ASN A 540 -10.11 -42.53 -26.17
CA ASN A 540 -10.19 -43.89 -25.59
C ASN A 540 -11.50 -44.61 -25.95
N GLN A 541 -11.83 -44.61 -27.24
CA GLN A 541 -13.05 -45.20 -27.76
C GLN A 541 -12.91 -46.71 -27.92
N ASP A 542 -13.89 -47.49 -27.46
CA ASP A 542 -13.95 -48.92 -27.68
C ASP A 542 -14.41 -49.27 -29.11
N ALA A 543 -14.42 -50.56 -29.45
CA ALA A 543 -14.82 -51.03 -30.77
C ALA A 543 -16.33 -50.81 -31.07
N GLN A 544 -17.13 -50.52 -30.05
CA GLN A 544 -18.56 -50.25 -30.14
C GLN A 544 -18.85 -48.75 -30.25
N GLY A 545 -17.82 -47.90 -30.13
CA GLY A 545 -17.94 -46.45 -30.21
C GLY A 545 -18.14 -45.77 -28.85
N ASN A 546 -18.11 -46.50 -27.73
CA ASN A 546 -18.26 -45.92 -26.40
C ASN A 546 -16.93 -45.31 -25.94
N MET A 547 -17.00 -44.20 -25.21
CA MET A 547 -15.82 -43.51 -24.72
C MET A 547 -15.48 -43.94 -23.29
N HIS A 548 -14.20 -44.10 -23.01
CA HIS A 548 -13.74 -44.53 -21.68
C HIS A 548 -12.78 -43.50 -21.07
N PHE A 549 -13.31 -42.53 -20.35
CA PHE A 549 -12.53 -41.55 -19.61
C PHE A 549 -13.24 -41.14 -18.32
N PRO A 550 -12.49 -40.71 -17.29
CA PRO A 550 -13.06 -40.41 -15.99
C PRO A 550 -13.84 -39.10 -16.01
N GLY A 551 -14.62 -38.86 -14.96
CA GLY A 551 -15.43 -37.65 -14.84
C GLY A 551 -15.90 -37.39 -13.42
N PHE A 552 -16.79 -36.41 -13.26
CA PHE A 552 -17.50 -36.20 -12.00
C PHE A 552 -18.68 -37.18 -11.90
N GLY A 553 -18.85 -37.84 -10.74
CA GLY A 553 -20.06 -38.61 -10.48
C GLY A 553 -21.27 -37.71 -10.27
N SER A 554 -22.48 -38.17 -10.62
CA SER A 554 -23.73 -37.41 -10.41
C SER A 554 -23.92 -37.02 -8.94
N ASP A 555 -23.86 -38.00 -8.02
CA ASP A 555 -24.02 -37.75 -6.58
C ASP A 555 -22.95 -36.80 -6.03
N ALA A 556 -21.72 -36.89 -6.54
CA ALA A 556 -20.63 -35.98 -6.15
C ALA A 556 -20.88 -34.56 -6.68
N THR A 557 -21.38 -34.42 -7.90
CA THR A 557 -21.74 -33.13 -8.49
C THR A 557 -22.87 -32.48 -7.69
N GLU A 558 -23.94 -33.22 -7.39
CA GLU A 558 -25.04 -32.72 -6.56
C GLU A 558 -24.56 -32.30 -5.17
N PHE A 559 -23.72 -33.12 -4.53
CA PHE A 559 -23.11 -32.79 -3.25
C PHE A 559 -22.31 -31.49 -3.31
N LEU A 560 -21.42 -31.32 -4.30
CA LEU A 560 -20.62 -30.10 -4.45
C LEU A 560 -21.50 -28.86 -4.70
N LEU A 561 -22.57 -28.99 -5.48
CA LEU A 561 -23.47 -27.89 -5.80
C LEU A 561 -24.36 -27.51 -4.61
N ASN A 562 -24.89 -28.49 -3.88
CA ASN A 562 -25.88 -28.29 -2.83
C ASN A 562 -25.24 -28.05 -1.46
N GLU A 563 -24.23 -28.85 -1.11
CA GLU A 563 -23.60 -28.82 0.22
C GLU A 563 -22.35 -27.94 0.28
N ARG A 564 -21.65 -27.73 -0.85
CA ARG A 564 -20.43 -26.89 -0.92
C ARG A 564 -20.61 -25.59 -1.70
N GLN A 565 -21.70 -25.44 -2.43
CA GLN A 565 -22.03 -24.23 -3.18
C GLN A 565 -20.88 -23.76 -4.09
N ILE A 566 -20.27 -24.70 -4.79
CA ILE A 566 -19.15 -24.42 -5.70
C ILE A 566 -19.58 -23.47 -6.83
N ALA A 567 -18.63 -22.69 -7.34
CA ALA A 567 -18.88 -21.80 -8.46
C ALA A 567 -18.64 -22.46 -9.83
N GLY A 568 -18.11 -23.69 -9.85
CA GLY A 568 -17.91 -24.46 -11.07
C GLY A 568 -17.02 -25.68 -10.88
N VAL A 569 -16.80 -26.39 -11.99
CA VAL A 569 -15.94 -27.58 -12.07
C VAL A 569 -14.93 -27.43 -13.22
N GLY A 570 -13.80 -28.12 -13.13
CA GLY A 570 -12.87 -28.27 -14.24
C GLY A 570 -12.13 -29.60 -14.22
N ILE A 571 -11.71 -30.09 -15.39
CA ILE A 571 -11.09 -31.42 -15.53
C ILE A 571 -10.06 -31.46 -16.67
N ASP A 572 -9.15 -32.43 -16.63
CA ASP A 572 -8.14 -32.71 -17.67
C ASP A 572 -8.57 -33.73 -18.74
N THR A 573 -9.85 -34.13 -18.76
CA THR A 573 -10.46 -35.02 -19.76
C THR A 573 -11.24 -34.24 -20.82
N HIS A 574 -11.79 -34.96 -21.80
CA HIS A 574 -12.54 -34.35 -22.89
C HIS A 574 -13.84 -33.65 -22.43
N GLY A 575 -14.47 -34.16 -21.38
CA GLY A 575 -15.66 -33.59 -20.75
C GLY A 575 -15.65 -33.76 -19.23
N VAL A 576 -16.38 -32.91 -18.50
CA VAL A 576 -16.55 -33.08 -17.03
C VAL A 576 -17.42 -34.28 -16.66
N ASP A 577 -18.26 -34.73 -17.59
CA ASP A 577 -18.98 -36.00 -17.52
C ASP A 577 -18.02 -37.15 -17.84
N SER A 578 -18.26 -38.33 -17.27
CA SER A 578 -17.47 -39.51 -17.66
C SER A 578 -17.80 -39.92 -19.09
N GLY A 579 -16.88 -40.60 -19.78
CA GLY A 579 -17.12 -41.07 -21.15
C GLY A 579 -18.31 -42.04 -21.30
N GLN A 580 -18.76 -42.61 -20.18
CA GLN A 580 -19.92 -43.48 -20.10
C GLN A 580 -21.25 -42.72 -19.88
N ASP A 581 -21.20 -41.43 -19.51
CA ASP A 581 -22.40 -40.62 -19.33
C ASP A 581 -22.77 -39.85 -20.61
N THR A 582 -23.70 -40.43 -21.36
CA THR A 582 -24.23 -39.82 -22.59
C THR A 582 -25.34 -38.79 -22.34
N ASN A 583 -25.76 -38.59 -21.10
CA ASN A 583 -26.78 -37.61 -20.74
C ASN A 583 -26.19 -36.25 -20.36
N PHE A 584 -24.86 -36.15 -20.28
CA PHE A 584 -24.14 -34.94 -19.87
C PHE A 584 -24.63 -34.43 -18.51
N THR A 585 -24.74 -35.34 -17.53
CA THR A 585 -25.43 -35.08 -16.26
C THR A 585 -24.76 -33.95 -15.47
N THR A 586 -23.44 -33.98 -15.33
CA THR A 586 -22.67 -32.93 -14.65
C THR A 586 -22.78 -31.60 -15.40
N ASN A 587 -22.65 -31.61 -16.73
CA ASN A 587 -22.83 -30.40 -17.53
C ASN A 587 -24.22 -29.78 -17.30
N ASN A 588 -25.30 -30.57 -17.40
CA ASN A 588 -26.67 -30.11 -17.14
C ASN A 588 -26.81 -29.55 -15.70
N LEU A 589 -26.38 -30.31 -14.68
CA LEU A 589 -26.50 -29.90 -13.28
C LEU A 589 -25.76 -28.59 -12.97
N VAL A 590 -24.52 -28.44 -13.46
CA VAL A 590 -23.69 -27.26 -13.19
C VAL A 590 -24.22 -26.05 -13.97
N LEU A 591 -24.54 -26.23 -15.25
CA LEU A 591 -24.96 -25.18 -16.19
C LEU A 591 -26.45 -24.83 -16.13
N ALA A 592 -27.23 -25.47 -15.26
CA ALA A 592 -28.56 -24.98 -14.86
C ALA A 592 -28.52 -23.54 -14.31
N LYS A 593 -27.32 -23.05 -13.92
CA LYS A 593 -27.00 -21.66 -13.62
C LYS A 593 -25.71 -21.27 -14.36
N PRO A 594 -25.41 -19.97 -14.58
CA PRO A 594 -24.18 -19.52 -15.25
C PRO A 594 -22.93 -19.72 -14.37
N ARG A 595 -22.56 -20.98 -14.13
CA ARG A 595 -21.36 -21.44 -13.43
C ARG A 595 -20.26 -21.76 -14.45
N ILE A 596 -19.05 -21.99 -13.95
CA ILE A 596 -17.90 -22.32 -14.80
C ILE A 596 -17.81 -23.85 -14.98
N VAL A 597 -17.65 -24.29 -16.22
CA VAL A 597 -17.31 -25.68 -16.57
C VAL A 597 -16.12 -25.62 -17.51
N LEU A 598 -14.96 -26.11 -17.06
CA LEU A 598 -13.71 -26.13 -17.84
C LEU A 598 -13.35 -27.55 -18.24
N GLU A 599 -13.10 -27.76 -19.52
CA GLU A 599 -12.77 -29.07 -20.07
C GLU A 599 -11.41 -29.02 -20.77
N ASN A 600 -10.73 -30.17 -20.86
CA ASN A 600 -9.41 -30.30 -21.50
C ASN A 600 -8.34 -29.39 -20.85
N LEU A 601 -8.26 -29.34 -19.52
CA LEU A 601 -7.19 -28.63 -18.81
C LEU A 601 -5.87 -29.42 -18.84
N THR A 602 -4.74 -28.71 -18.71
CA THR A 602 -3.39 -29.30 -18.58
C THR A 602 -2.67 -28.77 -17.34
N ASN A 603 -1.53 -29.39 -17.00
CA ASN A 603 -0.65 -28.96 -15.91
C ASN A 603 -1.32 -28.96 -14.52
N LEU A 604 -2.37 -29.76 -14.33
CA LEU A 604 -3.07 -29.88 -13.04
C LEU A 604 -2.18 -30.56 -11.98
N ASP A 605 -1.23 -31.38 -12.41
CA ASP A 605 -0.17 -31.98 -11.59
C ASP A 605 0.73 -30.95 -10.89
N GLN A 606 0.81 -29.72 -11.43
CA GLN A 606 1.65 -28.66 -10.91
C GLN A 606 0.95 -27.77 -9.87
N LEU A 607 -0.34 -28.00 -9.64
CA LEU A 607 -1.17 -27.19 -8.74
C LEU A 607 -1.18 -27.76 -7.32
N PRO A 608 -1.11 -26.92 -6.27
CA PRO A 608 -1.36 -27.38 -4.92
C PRO A 608 -2.85 -27.72 -4.72
N PRO A 609 -3.19 -28.56 -3.72
CA PRO A 609 -4.58 -28.86 -3.38
C PRO A 609 -5.42 -27.61 -3.09
N LYS A 610 -4.85 -26.58 -2.46
CA LYS A 610 -5.51 -25.28 -2.15
C LYS A 610 -4.55 -24.12 -2.40
N GLY A 611 -5.12 -22.93 -2.56
CA GLY A 611 -4.37 -21.68 -2.73
C GLY A 611 -4.27 -21.19 -4.17
N THR A 612 -4.84 -21.93 -5.12
CA THR A 612 -4.85 -21.54 -6.53
C THR A 612 -5.99 -20.55 -6.82
N THR A 613 -5.70 -19.50 -7.59
CA THR A 613 -6.73 -18.66 -8.24
C THR A 613 -6.62 -18.77 -9.75
N LEU A 614 -7.71 -19.09 -10.42
CA LEU A 614 -7.76 -19.17 -11.88
C LEU A 614 -8.12 -17.82 -12.49
N VAL A 615 -7.50 -17.51 -13.62
CA VAL A 615 -7.87 -16.43 -14.55
C VAL A 615 -8.26 -17.08 -15.87
N ILE A 616 -9.52 -16.93 -16.26
CA ILE A 616 -10.14 -17.61 -17.42
C ILE A 616 -10.38 -16.57 -18.52
N GLY A 617 -9.50 -16.54 -19.51
CA GLY A 617 -9.60 -15.68 -20.69
C GLY A 617 -10.50 -16.30 -21.75
N ILE A 618 -11.73 -15.81 -21.86
CA ILE A 618 -12.70 -16.22 -22.88
C ILE A 618 -12.66 -15.31 -24.10
N LEU A 619 -13.05 -15.84 -25.26
CA LEU A 619 -13.54 -15.05 -26.38
C LEU A 619 -15.01 -14.71 -26.11
N ARG A 620 -15.37 -13.43 -26.14
CA ARG A 620 -16.74 -12.98 -25.88
C ARG A 620 -17.62 -13.15 -27.11
N LEU A 621 -17.95 -14.40 -27.42
CA LEU A 621 -18.81 -14.77 -28.55
C LEU A 621 -20.27 -14.44 -28.23
N ARG A 622 -20.88 -13.57 -29.04
CA ARG A 622 -22.27 -13.13 -28.83
C ARG A 622 -23.21 -14.32 -28.91
N ASP A 623 -23.95 -14.58 -27.83
CA ASP A 623 -24.87 -15.72 -27.71
C ASP A 623 -24.18 -17.09 -27.91
N GLY A 624 -22.87 -17.18 -27.67
CA GLY A 624 -22.08 -18.39 -27.84
C GLY A 624 -22.45 -19.47 -26.83
N SER A 625 -22.45 -20.72 -27.28
CA SER A 625 -22.65 -21.93 -26.46
C SER A 625 -21.46 -22.21 -25.54
N GLY A 626 -20.27 -21.79 -25.94
CA GLY A 626 -19.07 -21.81 -25.11
C GLY A 626 -18.00 -20.91 -25.68
N SER A 627 -16.76 -21.11 -25.23
CA SER A 627 -15.60 -20.45 -25.84
C SER A 627 -14.34 -21.27 -25.60
N PRO A 628 -13.43 -21.34 -26.58
CA PRO A 628 -12.03 -21.67 -26.32
C PRO A 628 -11.49 -20.72 -25.26
N ALA A 629 -10.69 -21.22 -24.33
CA ALA A 629 -10.30 -20.49 -23.15
C ALA A 629 -8.79 -20.59 -22.90
N GLY A 630 -8.17 -19.42 -22.70
CA GLY A 630 -6.84 -19.33 -22.09
C GLY A 630 -6.97 -19.29 -20.58
N VAL A 631 -6.55 -20.35 -19.90
CA VAL A 631 -6.66 -20.49 -18.45
C VAL A 631 -5.27 -20.38 -17.84
N MET A 632 -5.15 -19.52 -16.84
CA MET A 632 -3.93 -19.37 -16.03
C MET A 632 -4.24 -19.64 -14.57
N ALA A 633 -3.37 -20.39 -13.89
CA ALA A 633 -3.37 -20.55 -12.44
C ALA A 633 -2.35 -19.62 -11.82
N LEU A 634 -2.79 -18.85 -10.83
CA LEU A 634 -1.99 -18.04 -9.94
C LEU A 634 -1.85 -18.81 -8.61
N ILE A 635 -0.62 -19.19 -8.26
CA ILE A 635 -0.29 -20.03 -7.09
C ILE A 635 0.47 -19.25 -6.03
#